data_AF-A0A973MEH0-F1
#
_entry.id   AF-A0A973MEH0-F1
#
_cell.length_a   1.000
_cell.length_b   1.000
_cell.length_c   1.000
_cell.angle_alpha   90.00
_cell.angle_beta   90.00
_cell.angle_gamma   90.00
#
_symmetry.space_group_name_H-M   'P 1'
#
loop_
_entity.id
_entity.type
_entity.pdbx_description
1 polymer ?
#
loop_
_entity_poly.entity_id
_entity_poly.type
_entity_poly.pdbx_seq_one_letter_code
_entity_poly.pdbx_strand_id
1 'polypeptide(L)' 'MGEPRPDTPAADPPRPAVSVAGLTPMQQAYSDYASHALGCASCRDIDAGQCAVAEALWQAYRRESDDAYRRLSSNGQ' A
#
# COMPACT_ATOMS: atom_id res chain seq x y z
N MET A 1 -16.15 -53.61 0.88
CA MET A 1 -14.74 -53.15 0.80
C MET A 1 -14.75 -51.86 0.03
N GLY A 2 -14.75 -50.71 0.72
CA GLY A 2 -14.69 -49.40 0.08
C GLY A 2 -13.23 -48.98 -0.04
N GLU A 3 -12.75 -48.75 -1.25
CA GLU A 3 -11.40 -48.21 -1.48
C GLU A 3 -11.26 -46.82 -0.86
N PRO A 4 -10.14 -46.51 -0.19
CA PRO A 4 -9.86 -45.16 0.28
C PRO A 4 -9.54 -44.27 -0.92
N ARG A 5 -10.32 -43.19 -1.11
CA ARG A 5 -9.99 -42.14 -2.08
C ARG A 5 -8.67 -41.47 -1.66
N PRO A 6 -7.70 -41.27 -2.57
CA PRO A 6 -6.51 -40.51 -2.26
C PRO A 6 -6.88 -39.04 -2.03
N ASP A 7 -6.66 -38.57 -0.80
CA ASP A 7 -6.67 -37.16 -0.42
C ASP A 7 -5.48 -36.50 -1.12
N THR A 8 -5.69 -36.08 -2.36
CA THR A 8 -4.67 -35.33 -3.10
C THR A 8 -4.85 -33.87 -2.67
N PRO A 9 -3.91 -33.25 -1.94
CA PRO A 9 -3.97 -31.83 -1.70
C PRO A 9 -3.96 -31.13 -3.05
N ALA A 10 -5.06 -30.43 -3.37
CA ALA A 10 -5.14 -29.63 -4.59
C ALA A 10 -3.94 -28.69 -4.60
N ALA A 11 -3.09 -28.82 -5.62
CA ALA A 11 -1.94 -27.94 -5.79
C ALA A 11 -2.42 -26.49 -5.77
N ASP A 12 -1.86 -25.66 -4.89
CA ASP A 12 -2.12 -24.21 -4.87
C ASP A 12 -1.82 -23.71 -6.29
N PRO A 13 -2.76 -23.04 -6.98
CA PRO A 13 -2.49 -22.52 -8.30
C PRO A 13 -1.29 -21.57 -8.20
N PRO A 14 -0.36 -21.58 -9.18
CA PRO A 14 0.83 -20.74 -9.13
C PRO A 14 0.38 -19.28 -9.04
N ARG A 15 0.65 -18.66 -7.88
CA ARG A 15 0.41 -17.23 -7.70
C ARG A 15 1.34 -16.50 -8.67
N PRO A 16 0.83 -15.58 -9.50
CA PRO A 16 1.69 -14.80 -10.36
C PRO A 16 2.72 -14.08 -9.49
N ALA A 17 4.00 -14.31 -9.79
CA ALA A 17 5.07 -13.53 -9.19
C ALA A 17 4.91 -12.09 -9.67
N VAL A 18 4.27 -11.26 -8.86
CA VAL A 18 4.30 -9.81 -9.04
C VAL A 18 5.74 -9.38 -8.79
N SER A 19 6.51 -9.22 -9.87
CA SER A 19 7.77 -8.49 -9.81
C SER A 19 7.45 -7.10 -9.29
N VAL A 20 7.89 -6.81 -8.07
CA VAL A 20 7.91 -5.45 -7.55
C VAL A 20 8.98 -4.68 -8.33
N ALA A 21 8.62 -4.23 -9.53
CA ALA A 21 9.17 -2.95 -9.98
C ALA A 21 8.97 -2.00 -8.79
N GLY A 22 10.08 -1.45 -8.28
CA GLY A 22 10.06 -0.68 -7.03
C GLY A 22 8.92 0.33 -7.01
N LEU A 23 8.36 0.58 -5.83
CA LEU A 23 7.25 1.51 -5.69
C LEU A 23 7.62 2.86 -6.31
N THR A 24 6.69 3.44 -7.07
CA THR A 24 6.83 4.83 -7.50
C THR A 24 6.94 5.74 -6.26
N PRO A 25 7.55 6.92 -6.36
CA PRO A 25 7.64 7.87 -5.23
C PRO A 25 6.29 8.13 -4.55
N MET A 26 5.23 8.31 -5.35
CA MET A 26 3.85 8.46 -4.85
C MET A 26 3.38 7.22 -4.06
N GLN A 27 3.59 6.02 -4.60
CA GLN A 27 3.19 4.77 -3.93
C GLN A 27 3.98 4.54 -2.64
N GLN A 28 5.28 4.88 -2.63
CA GLN A 28 6.11 4.78 -1.43
C GLN A 28 5.62 5.75 -0.36
N ALA A 29 5.39 7.03 -0.70
CA ALA A 29 4.89 8.03 0.24
C ALA A 29 3.53 7.64 0.84
N TYR A 30 2.63 7.06 0.03
CA TYR A 30 1.37 6.53 0.54
C TYR A 30 1.57 5.32 1.46
N SER A 31 2.48 4.41 1.09
CA SER A 31 2.78 3.21 1.89
C SER A 31 3.37 3.58 3.26
N ASP A 32 4.22 4.60 3.32
CA ASP A 32 4.81 5.12 4.56
C ASP A 32 3.73 5.75 5.45
N TYR A 33 2.85 6.59 4.88
CA TYR A 33 1.70 7.15 5.58
C TYR A 33 0.78 6.06 6.15
N ALA A 34 0.38 5.10 5.32
CA ALA A 34 -0.54 4.02 5.71
C ALA A 34 0.07 3.14 6.81
N SER A 35 1.34 2.78 6.67
CA SER A 35 2.06 2.00 7.68
C SER A 35 2.11 2.73 9.02
N HIS A 36 2.35 4.05 9.01
CA HIS A 36 2.34 4.87 10.22
C HIS A 36 0.95 4.97 10.83
N ALA A 37 -0.06 5.35 10.05
CA ALA A 37 -1.43 5.54 10.52
C ALA A 37 -2.02 4.27 11.16
N LEU A 38 -1.69 3.10 10.61
CA LEU A 38 -2.14 1.81 11.13
C LEU A 38 -1.37 1.35 12.39
N GLY A 39 -0.12 1.79 12.56
CA GLY A 39 0.74 1.37 13.67
C GLY A 39 0.82 2.35 14.84
N CYS A 40 0.57 3.63 14.62
CA CYS A 40 0.72 4.69 15.61
C CYS A 40 -0.45 4.68 16.61
N ALA A 41 -0.14 4.61 17.90
CA ALA A 41 -1.14 4.66 18.97
C ALA A 41 -1.93 5.99 18.95
N SER A 42 -1.26 7.11 18.74
CA SER A 42 -1.92 8.42 18.63
C SER A 42 -2.80 8.56 17.38
N CYS A 43 -2.50 7.84 16.28
CA CYS A 43 -3.38 7.82 15.11
C CYS A 43 -4.61 6.93 15.31
N ARG A 44 -4.52 5.94 16.21
CA ARG A 44 -5.61 5.04 16.56
C ARG A 44 -6.56 5.63 17.59
N ASP A 45 -6.07 6.57 18.39
CA ASP A 45 -6.83 7.27 19.40
C ASP A 45 -7.51 8.50 18.78
N ILE A 46 -8.84 8.50 18.77
CA ILE A 46 -9.67 9.56 18.18
C ILE A 46 -9.60 10.84 19.04
N ASP A 47 -9.30 10.71 20.33
CA ASP A 47 -9.25 11.82 21.28
C ASP A 47 -7.83 12.42 21.42
N ALA A 48 -6.79 11.73 20.93
CA ALA A 48 -5.41 12.19 21.00
C ALA A 48 -5.11 13.42 20.13
N GLY A 49 -6.04 13.82 19.26
CA GLY A 49 -5.89 14.97 18.37
C GLY A 49 -5.03 14.67 17.14
N GLN A 50 -4.37 15.70 16.60
CA GLN A 50 -3.61 15.56 15.36
C GLN A 50 -2.24 14.91 15.58
N CYS A 51 -1.92 13.87 14.81
CA CYS A 51 -0.59 13.29 14.77
C CYS A 51 0.29 14.03 13.74
N ALA A 52 1.25 14.82 14.22
CA ALA A 52 2.15 15.60 13.37
C ALA A 52 2.95 14.73 12.37
N VAL A 53 3.28 13.49 12.73
CA VAL A 53 4.01 12.57 11.84
C VAL A 53 3.11 12.10 10.70
N ALA A 54 1.88 11.69 11.02
CA ALA A 54 0.89 11.33 10.00
C ALA A 54 0.59 12.50 9.05
N GLU A 55 0.52 13.72 9.59
CA GLU A 55 0.32 14.94 8.78
C GLU A 55 1.51 15.20 7.86
N ALA A 56 2.75 15.11 8.36
CA ALA A 56 3.95 15.28 7.54
C ALA A 56 4.02 14.24 6.40
N LEU A 57 3.71 12.97 6.69
CA LEU A 57 3.65 11.89 5.71
C LEU A 57 2.54 12.12 4.68
N TRP A 58 1.37 12.58 5.13
CA TRP A 58 0.27 12.94 4.25
C TRP A 58 0.65 14.08 3.29
N GLN A 59 1.31 15.12 3.79
CA GLN A 59 1.80 16.22 2.96
C GLN A 59 2.87 15.76 1.95
N ALA A 60 3.71 14.79 2.32
CA ALA A 60 4.66 14.19 1.39
C ALA A 60 3.94 13.46 0.24
N TYR A 61 2.96 12.60 0.58
CA TYR A 61 2.15 11.93 -0.42
C TYR A 61 1.43 12.91 -1.37
N ARG A 62 0.88 14.01 -0.84
CA ARG A 62 0.24 15.05 -1.66
C ARG A 62 1.20 15.70 -2.64
N ARG A 63 2.44 16.01 -2.23
CA ARG A 63 3.46 16.59 -3.13
C ARG A 63 3.80 15.64 -4.27
N GLU A 64 4.02 14.37 -3.98
CA GLU A 64 4.32 13.36 -5.01
C GLU A 64 3.14 13.13 -5.94
N SER A 65 1.91 13.17 -5.41
CA SER A 65 0.69 13.07 -6.22
C SER A 65 0.55 14.26 -7.17
N ASP A 66 0.76 15.48 -6.67
CA ASP A 66 0.66 16.70 -7.47
C ASP A 66 1.73 16.73 -8.59
N ASP A 67 2.96 16.30 -8.30
CA ASP A 67 4.02 16.16 -9.29
C ASP A 67 3.65 15.10 -10.36
N ALA A 68 3.16 13.93 -9.93
CA ALA A 68 2.70 12.88 -10.85
C ALA A 68 1.57 13.39 -11.77
N TYR A 69 0.58 14.09 -11.20
CA TYR A 69 -0.50 14.70 -11.98
C TYR A 69 0.00 15.74 -12.97
N ARG A 70 0.95 16.60 -12.58
CA ARG A 70 1.56 17.58 -13.50
C ARG A 70 2.24 16.90 -14.67
N ARG A 71 3.02 15.84 -14.43
CA ARG A 71 3.71 15.07 -15.49
C ARG A 71 2.73 14.42 -16.46
N LEU A 72 1.63 13.86 -15.95
CA LEU A 72 0.58 13.30 -16.79
C LEU A 72 -0.11 14.39 -17.63
N SER A 73 -0.33 15.56 -17.05
CA SER A 73 -0.98 16.69 -17.71
C SER A 73 -0.08 17.38 -18.76
N SER A 74 1.24 17.38 -18.55
CA SER A 74 2.22 17.95 -19.49
C SER A 74 2.52 17.02 -20.68
N ASN A 75 2.36 15.71 -20.51
CA ASN A 75 2.64 14.72 -21.55
C ASN A 75 1.42 14.44 -22.46
N GLY A 76 0.30 15.13 -22.25
CA GLY A 76 -0.93 15.01 -23.02
C GLY A 76 -1.16 16.11 -24.07
N GLN A 77 -0.15 16.94 -24.37
CA GLN A 77 -0.18 18.01 -25.38
C GLN A 77 0.68 17.68 -26.59
#